data_AF-A0ABC8ZPY7-F1
#
_entry.id   AF-A0ABC8ZPY7-F1
#
_cell.length_a   1.000
_cell.length_b   1.000
_cell.length_c   1.000
_cell.angle_alpha   90.00
_cell.angle_beta   90.00
_cell.angle_gamma   90.00
#
_symmetry.space_group_name_H-M   'P 1'
#
loop_
_entity.id
_entity.type
_entity.pdbx_description
1 polymer ?
#
loop_
_entity_poly.entity_id
_entity_poly.type
_entity_poly.pdbx_seq_one_letter_code
_entity_poly.pdbx_strand_id
1 'polypeptide(L)'
;MAGQETPSSKAAAPPATIRLVNFISEDQLDEVKRTRGERVEDGTAQRDKPLFQILQENKEKKDAEFNERFKHRPPKALDEDETEFLEKLASSRREYEQQVADEEAEQLRSFHEAVAARSNIVHELETPTVSRPEA
;
A
#
# COMPACT_ATOMS: atom_id res chain seq x y z
N MET A 1 8.02 33.70 45.78
CA MET A 1 6.60 33.35 45.55
C MET A 1 6.10 34.20 44.41
N ALA A 2 5.94 33.61 43.23
CA ALA A 2 5.07 34.04 42.12
C ALA A 2 5.44 33.18 40.91
N GLY A 3 4.83 31.99 40.84
CA GLY A 3 4.71 31.28 39.58
C GLY A 3 3.65 31.98 38.74
N GLN A 4 3.89 32.07 37.43
CA GLN A 4 2.84 32.36 36.47
C GLN A 4 2.93 31.37 35.31
N GLU A 5 1.74 31.04 34.86
CA GLU A 5 1.35 29.83 34.15
C GLU A 5 1.60 29.96 32.64
N THR A 6 1.71 28.80 32.00
CA THR A 6 1.64 28.64 30.55
C THR A 6 0.27 29.07 30.00
N PRO A 7 0.20 29.41 28.71
CA PRO A 7 -0.85 28.76 27.92
C PRO A 7 -0.34 28.14 26.63
N SER A 8 -0.73 26.87 26.48
CA SER A 8 -0.78 26.09 25.24
C SER A 8 -1.32 26.90 24.07
N SER A 9 -0.59 26.97 22.96
CA SER A 9 -1.09 27.48 21.69
C SER A 9 -1.08 26.38 20.63
N LYS A 10 -2.28 25.85 20.44
CA LYS A 10 -2.80 25.07 19.32
C LYS A 10 -2.15 25.47 17.99
N ALA A 11 -1.48 24.52 17.34
CA ALA A 11 -0.92 24.67 16.00
C ALA A 11 -2.01 25.14 15.02
N ALA A 12 -1.82 26.36 14.49
CA ALA A 12 -2.70 26.99 13.53
C ALA A 12 -2.56 26.33 12.15
N ALA A 13 -3.69 25.98 11.54
CA ALA A 13 -3.75 25.62 10.12
C ALA A 13 -3.21 26.79 9.26
N PRO A 14 -2.57 26.51 8.09
CA PRO A 14 -2.02 27.57 7.26
C PRO A 14 -3.13 28.52 6.81
N PRO A 15 -2.90 29.85 6.83
CA PRO A 15 -3.89 30.81 6.37
C PRO A 15 -4.19 30.54 4.89
N ALA A 16 -5.47 30.43 4.55
CA ALA A 16 -5.90 30.37 3.16
C ALA A 16 -5.36 31.62 2.45
N THR A 17 -4.41 31.43 1.54
CA THR A 17 -3.92 32.49 0.65
C THR A 17 -5.10 33.03 -0.14
N ILE A 18 -5.58 34.21 0.25
CA ILE A 18 -6.57 34.97 -0.51
C ILE A 18 -5.95 35.20 -1.88
N ARG A 19 -6.55 34.62 -2.91
CA ARG A 19 -6.12 34.83 -4.29
C ARG A 19 -6.38 36.30 -4.62
N LEU A 20 -5.31 37.08 -4.70
CA LEU A 20 -5.37 38.44 -5.21
C LEU A 20 -5.84 38.36 -6.67
N VAL A 21 -7.08 38.76 -6.93
CA VAL A 21 -7.63 38.83 -8.27
C VAL A 21 -7.32 40.20 -8.85
N ASN A 22 -6.76 40.25 -10.05
CA ASN A 22 -6.57 41.50 -10.78
C ASN A 22 -7.88 41.88 -11.46
N PHE A 23 -8.51 42.95 -10.98
CA PHE A 23 -9.68 43.52 -11.65
C PHE A 23 -9.22 44.32 -12.87
N ILE A 24 -9.85 44.04 -14.01
CA ILE A 24 -9.63 44.73 -15.27
C ILE A 24 -10.87 45.59 -15.53
N SER A 25 -10.69 46.82 -16.02
CA SER A 25 -11.82 47.68 -16.39
C SER A 25 -12.54 47.14 -17.63
N GLU A 26 -13.79 47.54 -17.84
CA GLU A 26 -14.60 47.13 -19.00
C GLU A 26 -13.89 47.42 -20.34
N ASP A 27 -13.33 48.62 -20.48
CA ASP A 27 -12.59 49.02 -21.69
C ASP A 27 -11.36 48.14 -21.95
N GLN A 28 -10.62 47.80 -20.89
CA GLN A 28 -9.45 46.92 -21.00
C GLN A 28 -9.86 45.49 -21.33
N LEU A 29 -10.99 45.03 -20.79
CA LEU A 29 -11.55 43.73 -21.12
C LEU A 29 -11.92 43.65 -22.61
N ASP A 30 -12.51 44.70 -23.17
CA ASP A 30 -12.86 44.76 -24.58
C ASP A 30 -11.63 44.86 -25.49
N GLU A 31 -10.61 45.61 -25.11
CA GLU A 31 -9.33 45.65 -25.84
C GLU A 31 -8.62 44.28 -25.83
N VAL A 32 -8.65 43.58 -24.70
CA VAL A 32 -8.13 42.21 -24.59
C VAL A 32 -8.92 41.25 -25.50
N LYS A 33 -10.25 41.36 -25.54
CA LYS A 33 -11.08 40.54 -26.45
C LYS A 33 -10.76 40.82 -27.92
N ARG A 34 -10.54 42.08 -28.30
CA ARG A 34 -10.18 42.49 -29.67
C ARG A 34 -8.79 42.00 -30.08
N THR A 35 -7.80 42.15 -29.21
CA THR A 35 -6.39 41.81 -29.49
C THR A 35 -6.13 40.30 -29.47
N ARG A 36 -6.85 39.56 -28.62
CA ARG A 36 -6.71 38.10 -28.49
C ARG A 36 -7.40 37.32 -29.63
N GLY A 37 -8.40 37.92 -30.27
CA GLY A 37 -9.22 37.29 -31.30
C GLY A 37 -10.36 36.43 -30.75
N GLU A 38 -11.29 36.09 -31.64
CA GLU A 38 -12.47 35.28 -31.34
C GLU A 38 -12.05 33.86 -30.91
N ARG A 39 -12.20 33.55 -29.61
CA ARG A 39 -11.87 32.22 -29.08
C ARG A 39 -13.11 31.59 -28.49
N VAL A 40 -13.35 30.37 -28.94
CA VAL A 40 -14.54 29.60 -28.60
C VAL A 40 -14.61 29.24 -27.09
N GLU A 41 -13.47 29.26 -26.41
CA GLU A 41 -13.35 29.01 -24.96
C GLU A 41 -13.69 30.22 -24.08
N ASP A 42 -13.59 31.44 -24.60
CA ASP A 42 -13.85 32.69 -23.85
C ASP A 42 -15.28 33.23 -24.05
N GLY A 43 -16.12 32.52 -24.83
CA GLY A 43 -17.50 32.91 -25.11
C GLY A 43 -17.66 34.12 -26.04
N THR A 44 -16.57 34.64 -26.61
CA THR A 44 -16.57 35.74 -27.58
C THR A 44 -16.95 35.29 -29.00
N ALA A 45 -17.00 33.97 -29.24
CA ALA A 45 -17.35 33.40 -30.52
C ALA A 45 -18.79 32.88 -30.55
N GLN A 46 -19.57 33.22 -31.60
CA GLN A 46 -20.84 32.53 -31.83
C GLN A 46 -20.54 31.09 -32.22
N ARG A 47 -20.82 30.15 -31.31
CA ARG A 47 -20.86 28.73 -31.67
C ARG A 47 -22.18 28.45 -32.38
N ASP A 48 -22.12 27.74 -33.50
CA ASP A 48 -23.30 27.20 -34.21
C ASP A 48 -24.09 26.17 -33.39
N LYS A 49 -23.54 25.76 -32.24
CA LYS A 49 -24.12 24.78 -31.31
C LYS A 49 -24.80 25.47 -30.12
N PRO A 50 -25.91 24.93 -29.61
CA PRO A 50 -26.56 25.46 -28.42
C PRO A 50 -25.64 25.37 -27.19
N LEU A 51 -25.74 26.36 -26.28
CA LEU A 51 -24.90 26.49 -25.08
C LEU A 51 -24.85 25.22 -24.22
N PHE A 52 -25.99 24.51 -24.08
CA PHE A 52 -26.06 23.26 -23.34
C PHE A 52 -25.11 22.19 -23.90
N GLN A 53 -25.06 22.04 -25.22
CA GLN A 53 -24.19 21.04 -25.87
C GLN A 53 -22.72 21.37 -25.67
N ILE A 54 -22.37 22.65 -25.63
CA ILE A 54 -20.99 23.13 -25.40
C ILE A 54 -20.55 22.86 -23.97
N LEU A 55 -21.43 23.15 -23.01
CA LEU A 55 -21.15 22.87 -21.60
C LEU A 55 -21.02 21.37 -21.36
N GLN A 56 -21.85 20.57 -22.05
CA GLN A 56 -21.78 19.11 -22.02
C GLN A 56 -20.48 18.60 -22.63
N GLU A 57 -20.10 19.04 -23.84
CA GLU A 57 -18.82 18.71 -24.49
C GLU A 57 -17.62 19.12 -23.61
N ASN A 58 -17.66 20.29 -22.98
CA ASN A 58 -16.59 20.75 -22.09
C ASN A 58 -16.50 19.93 -20.79
N LYS A 59 -17.64 19.51 -20.24
CA LYS A 59 -17.70 18.62 -19.09
C LYS A 59 -17.12 17.26 -19.46
N GLU A 60 -17.59 16.67 -20.55
CA GLU A 60 -17.12 15.38 -21.05
C GLU A 60 -15.63 15.41 -21.38
N LYS A 61 -15.13 16.50 -21.97
CA LYS A 61 -13.71 16.70 -22.25
C LYS A 61 -12.88 16.77 -20.96
N LYS A 62 -13.33 17.54 -19.95
CA LYS A 62 -12.63 17.61 -18.66
C LYS A 62 -12.69 16.28 -17.90
N ASP A 63 -13.83 15.61 -17.92
CA ASP A 63 -14.01 14.30 -17.32
C ASP A 63 -13.14 13.25 -18.03
N ALA A 64 -13.04 13.29 -19.36
CA ALA A 64 -12.16 12.45 -20.15
C ALA A 64 -10.68 12.72 -19.88
N GLU A 65 -10.24 13.99 -19.90
CA GLU A 65 -8.85 14.38 -19.58
C GLU A 65 -8.46 14.00 -18.14
N PHE A 66 -9.39 14.15 -17.19
CA PHE A 66 -9.19 13.70 -15.82
C PHE A 66 -9.06 12.18 -15.77
N ASN A 67 -9.99 11.44 -16.39
CA ASN A 67 -10.01 9.99 -16.36
C ASN A 67 -8.82 9.37 -17.13
N GLU A 68 -8.38 9.97 -18.23
CA GLU A 68 -7.17 9.59 -18.97
C GLU A 68 -5.90 9.78 -18.13
N ARG A 69 -5.82 10.85 -17.32
CA ARG A 69 -4.72 11.06 -16.36
C ARG A 69 -4.61 9.96 -15.30
N PHE A 70 -5.72 9.31 -14.93
CA PHE A 70 -5.69 8.16 -14.03
C PHE A 70 -5.41 6.84 -14.75
N LYS A 71 -5.85 6.69 -16.00
CA LYS A 71 -5.59 5.48 -16.83
C LYS A 71 -4.12 5.32 -17.22
N HIS A 72 -3.40 6.43 -17.40
CA HIS A 72 -1.98 6.42 -17.80
C HIS A 72 -1.03 6.74 -16.65
N ARG A 73 -1.53 6.86 -15.42
CA ARG A 73 -0.64 6.87 -14.27
C ARG A 73 0.02 5.49 -14.22
N PRO A 74 1.36 5.40 -14.19
CA PRO A 74 2.02 4.13 -13.94
C PRO A 74 1.36 3.47 -12.71
N PRO A 75 1.18 2.13 -12.71
CA PRO A 75 0.66 1.44 -11.55
C PRO A 75 1.41 1.98 -10.33
N LYS A 76 0.66 2.47 -9.34
CA LYS A 76 1.29 3.03 -8.16
C LYS A 76 2.14 1.89 -7.58
N ALA A 77 3.46 2.08 -7.59
CA ALA A 77 4.35 1.13 -6.95
C ALA A 77 3.87 0.99 -5.51
N LEU A 78 3.92 -0.24 -4.98
CA LEU A 78 3.66 -0.44 -3.56
C LEU A 78 4.55 0.54 -2.80
N ASP A 79 3.97 1.26 -1.85
CA ASP A 79 4.77 2.15 -1.01
C ASP A 79 5.72 1.34 -0.12
N GLU A 80 6.69 2.02 0.49
CA GLU A 80 7.71 1.37 1.32
C GLU A 80 7.05 0.52 2.42
N ASP A 81 6.01 1.04 3.06
CA ASP A 81 5.21 0.36 4.09
C ASP A 81 4.50 -0.90 3.56
N GLU A 82 3.90 -0.83 2.38
CA GLU A 82 3.21 -1.95 1.72
C GLU A 82 4.21 -3.06 1.32
N THR A 83 5.42 -2.71 0.87
CA THR A 83 6.46 -3.70 0.54
C THR A 83 7.01 -4.40 1.78
N GLU A 84 7.27 -3.66 2.86
CA GLU A 84 7.70 -4.22 4.14
C GLU A 84 6.66 -5.17 4.73
N PHE A 85 5.37 -4.84 4.59
CA PHE A 85 4.28 -5.71 5.02
C PHE A 85 4.32 -7.08 4.31
N LEU A 86 4.47 -7.08 2.98
CA LEU A 86 4.55 -8.32 2.20
C LEU A 86 5.82 -9.13 2.52
N GLU A 87 6.95 -8.47 2.72
CA GLU A 87 8.20 -9.11 3.12
C GLU A 87 8.08 -9.78 4.50
N LYS A 88 7.47 -9.08 5.46
CA LYS A 88 7.22 -9.61 6.80
C LYS A 88 6.26 -10.79 6.78
N LEU A 89 5.22 -10.73 5.95
CA LEU A 89 4.28 -11.84 5.76
C LEU A 89 4.99 -13.07 5.18
N ALA A 90 5.83 -12.88 4.15
CA ALA A 90 6.60 -13.96 3.54
C ALA A 90 7.60 -14.58 4.53
N SER A 91 8.30 -13.74 5.30
CA SER A 91 9.24 -14.17 6.33
C SER A 91 8.55 -14.94 7.45
N SER A 92 7.44 -14.43 7.97
CA SER A 92 6.65 -15.11 9.00
C SER A 92 6.14 -16.47 8.55
N ARG A 93 5.67 -16.59 7.31
CA ARG A 93 5.26 -17.88 6.75
C ARG A 93 6.42 -18.86 6.68
N ARG A 94 7.59 -18.40 6.20
CA ARG A 94 8.79 -19.24 6.10
C ARG A 94 9.28 -19.70 7.47
N GLU A 95 9.28 -18.81 8.46
CA GLU A 95 9.65 -19.12 9.84
C GLU A 95 8.72 -20.18 10.44
N TYR A 96 7.41 -20.05 10.20
CA TYR A 96 6.44 -21.05 10.65
C TYR A 96 6.67 -22.41 10.00
N GLU A 97 6.85 -22.45 8.68
CA GLU A 97 7.15 -23.69 7.94
C GLU A 97 8.46 -24.33 8.44
N GLN A 98 9.46 -23.52 8.79
CA GLN A 98 10.72 -24.00 9.35
C GLN A 98 10.55 -24.58 10.77
N GLN A 99 9.80 -23.91 11.64
CA GLN A 99 9.50 -24.44 12.99
C GLN A 99 8.80 -25.79 12.92
N VAL A 100 7.80 -25.94 12.04
CA VAL A 100 7.09 -27.21 11.85
C VAL A 100 8.06 -28.31 11.37
N ALA A 101 8.95 -28.00 10.44
CA ALA A 101 9.94 -28.96 9.95
C ALA A 101 10.95 -29.37 11.04
N ASP A 102 11.38 -28.44 11.88
CA ASP A 102 12.30 -28.70 12.99
C ASP A 102 11.63 -29.59 14.07
N GLU A 103 10.38 -29.29 14.42
CA GLU A 103 9.58 -30.10 15.34
C GLU A 103 9.37 -31.53 14.81
N GLU A 104 9.03 -31.68 13.52
CA GLU A 104 8.87 -32.99 12.90
C GLU A 104 10.20 -33.77 12.90
N ALA A 105 11.31 -33.10 12.60
CA ALA A 105 12.64 -33.72 12.62
C ALA A 105 13.02 -34.19 14.03
N GLU A 106 12.69 -33.44 15.07
CA GLU A 106 12.88 -33.87 16.47
C GLU A 106 12.03 -35.10 16.82
N GLN A 107 10.75 -35.08 16.45
CA GLN A 107 9.85 -36.20 16.69
C GLN A 107 10.35 -37.47 15.99
N LEU A 108 10.77 -37.37 14.73
CA LEU A 108 11.36 -38.49 13.98
C LEU A 108 12.62 -39.03 14.65
N ARG A 109 13.55 -38.15 15.08
CA ARG A 109 14.75 -38.57 15.83
C ARG A 109 14.39 -39.33 17.10
N SER A 110 13.45 -38.82 17.89
CA SER A 110 13.00 -39.47 19.13
C SER A 110 12.37 -40.84 18.88
N PHE A 111 11.58 -40.96 17.79
CA PHE A 111 10.98 -42.21 17.38
C PHE A 111 12.03 -43.24 16.97
N HIS A 112 13.01 -42.84 16.15
CA HIS A 112 14.12 -43.70 15.76
C HIS A 112 14.93 -44.19 16.96
N GLU A 113 15.19 -43.33 17.94
CA GLU A 113 15.88 -43.70 19.17
C GLU A 113 15.07 -44.73 19.99
N ALA A 114 13.77 -44.48 20.18
CA ALA A 114 12.90 -45.40 20.91
C ALA A 114 12.77 -46.77 20.22
N VAL A 115 12.70 -46.79 18.89
CA VAL A 115 12.68 -48.03 18.09
C VAL A 115 14.00 -48.78 18.23
N ALA A 116 15.14 -48.09 18.14
CA ALA A 116 16.46 -48.70 18.32
C ALA A 116 16.63 -49.27 19.73
N ALA A 117 16.23 -48.53 20.77
CA ALA A 117 16.28 -49.00 22.15
C ALA A 117 15.42 -50.25 22.37
N ARG A 118 14.20 -50.28 21.83
CA ARG A 118 13.34 -51.48 21.87
C ARG A 118 13.94 -52.66 21.12
N SER A 119 14.52 -52.43 19.94
CA SER A 119 15.19 -53.48 19.16
C SER A 119 16.41 -54.04 19.91
N ASN A 120 17.20 -53.18 20.56
CA ASN A 120 18.32 -53.61 21.37
C ASN A 120 17.86 -54.46 22.57
N ILE A 121 16.80 -54.04 23.26
CA ILE A 121 16.22 -54.81 24.37
C ILE A 121 15.72 -56.18 23.90
N VAL A 122 15.08 -56.27 22.74
CA VAL A 122 14.63 -57.55 22.18
C VAL A 122 15.81 -58.43 21.80
N HIS A 123 16.87 -57.87 21.19
CA HIS A 123 18.08 -58.63 20.86
C HIS A 123 18.84 -59.14 22.09
N GLU A 124 18.93 -58.35 23.18
CA GLU A 124 19.55 -58.80 24.43
C GLU A 124 18.76 -59.92 25.14
N LEU A 125 17.43 -59.96 24.98
CA LEU A 125 16.59 -61.04 25.48
C LEU A 125 16.66 -62.32 24.63
N GLU A 126 17.01 -62.20 23.34
CA GLU A 126 17.11 -63.32 22.40
C GLU A 126 18.49 -63.98 22.40
N THR A 127 19.54 -63.37 22.95
CA THR A 127 20.79 -64.07 23.28
C THR A 127 20.60 -64.88 24.57
N PRO A 128 20.36 -66.20 24.50
CA PRO A 128 20.01 -66.95 25.67
C PRO A 128 21.31 -67.39 26.37
N THR A 129 21.41 -67.09 27.66
CA THR A 129 22.31 -67.75 28.60
C THR A 129 21.87 -69.22 28.76
N VAL A 130 22.09 -70.05 27.73
CA VAL A 130 22.07 -71.52 27.89
C VAL A 130 23.45 -71.97 28.33
N SER A 131 23.82 -71.64 29.56
CA SER A 131 24.85 -72.37 30.30
C SER A 131 24.15 -73.34 31.23
N ARG A 132 23.75 -74.49 30.67
CA ARG A 132 23.37 -75.68 31.45
C ARG A 132 24.67 -76.28 32.00
N PRO A 133 24.87 -76.38 33.33
CA PRO A 133 25.98 -77.17 33.85
C PRO A 133 25.60 -78.65 33.70
N GLU A 134 26.42 -79.40 32.97
CA GLU A 134 26.42 -80.85 32.98
C GLU A 134 27.76 -81.32 33.57
N ALA A 135 27.67 -82.38 34.38
CA ALA A 135 28.70 -83.13 35.10
C ALA A 135 29.10 -82.61 36.50
#